data_AF-A0A959RZC2-F1
#
_entry.id   AF-A0A959RZC2-F1
#
_cell.length_a   1.000
_cell.length_b   1.000
_cell.length_c   1.000
_cell.angle_alpha   90.00
_cell.angle_beta   90.00
_cell.angle_gamma   90.00
#
_symmetry.space_group_name_H-M   'P 1'
#
loop_
_entity.id
_entity.type
_entity.pdbx_description
1 polymer ?
#
loop_
_entity_poly.entity_id
_entity_poly.type
_entity_poly.pdbx_seq_one_letter_code
_entity_poly.pdbx_strand_id
1 'polypeptide(L)'
;MRNILILLLMLTFLSNCKESNQKENVEPQIESKDETVIEKTIEHKQPEKFGISGEGIELRKGPGTNYEKVVNTKTSEILKKTIYANVDYTVKVIEIETDGSWSKIKVVEPSYLSNRQGWIPTKHIIKKEKMEKLKIPLYSKVDELRTELSKNGIGELGSWKKDELGWYSFTDYHSFGNSSSVNGMQNNIAYYINGRQKDNANEVKIVLNINNDNESKTALELLNTISQKTIKSLDLEMPKGLSQNILNQKPNEFENDVYRISLELDKSKIDTWNLIIYSK
;
A
#
# COMPACT_ATOMS: atom_id res chain seq x y z
N MET A 1 -13.96 34.38 39.23
CA MET A 1 -12.58 34.16 39.71
C MET A 1 -11.67 34.03 38.50
N ARG A 2 -10.63 34.88 38.47
CA ARG A 2 -9.59 34.97 37.44
C ARG A 2 -8.88 33.61 37.25
N ASN A 3 -8.58 33.25 36.01
CA ASN A 3 -7.18 33.03 35.60
C ASN A 3 -7.03 33.11 34.07
N ILE A 4 -6.13 34.02 33.70
CA ILE A 4 -5.58 34.29 32.38
C ILE A 4 -4.26 33.53 32.31
N LEU A 5 -3.96 32.83 31.20
CA LEU A 5 -2.60 32.89 30.65
C LEU A 5 -2.61 32.57 29.15
N ILE A 6 -2.23 33.60 28.40
CA ILE A 6 -1.89 33.63 26.98
C ILE A 6 -0.40 33.29 26.86
N LEU A 7 0.00 32.51 25.85
CA LEU A 7 1.35 32.66 25.28
C LEU A 7 1.33 32.36 23.77
N LEU A 8 1.36 33.44 22.98
CA LEU A 8 1.80 33.48 21.59
C LEU A 8 3.32 33.52 21.57
N LEU A 9 3.95 32.85 20.59
CA LEU A 9 5.28 33.25 20.12
C LEU A 9 5.43 32.93 18.63
N MET A 10 5.15 33.97 17.83
CA MET A 10 5.66 34.18 16.47
C MET A 10 7.03 34.85 16.59
N LEU A 11 8.03 34.37 15.87
CA LEU A 11 9.25 35.12 15.58
C LEU A 11 9.73 34.77 14.17
N THR A 12 9.35 35.64 13.24
CA THR A 12 10.01 35.86 11.95
C THR A 12 11.25 36.71 12.17
N PHE A 13 12.38 36.36 11.55
CA PHE A 13 13.39 37.35 11.16
C PHE A 13 13.99 36.99 9.80
N LEU A 14 13.66 37.81 8.81
CA LEU A 14 14.48 38.06 7.63
C LEU A 14 15.57 39.06 8.02
N SER A 15 16.80 38.86 7.56
CA SER A 15 17.69 39.96 7.20
C SER A 15 18.76 39.51 6.21
N ASN A 16 18.89 40.32 5.17
CA ASN A 16 19.70 40.24 3.99
C ASN A 16 20.84 41.27 4.14
N CYS A 17 22.07 40.94 3.77
CA CYS A 17 23.21 41.84 3.48
C CYS A 17 24.30 40.95 2.84
N LYS A 18 24.55 40.97 1.53
CA LYS A 18 25.14 41.98 0.61
C LYS A 18 26.63 42.28 0.85
N GLU A 19 27.39 41.88 -0.19
CA GLU A 19 28.79 42.08 -0.60
C GLU A 19 29.64 43.22 0.01
N SER A 20 30.95 42.94 0.17
CA SER A 20 32.00 43.78 -0.42
C SER A 20 33.33 43.03 -0.57
N ASN A 21 33.93 43.12 -1.76
CA ASN A 21 35.29 42.73 -2.13
C ASN A 21 36.36 43.58 -1.43
N GLN A 22 37.53 42.99 -1.13
CA GLN A 22 38.82 43.59 -1.49
C GLN A 22 39.98 42.58 -1.43
N LYS A 23 40.84 42.67 -2.44
CA LYS A 23 42.02 41.86 -2.74
C LYS A 23 43.23 42.33 -1.92
N GLU A 24 44.14 41.42 -1.58
CA GLU A 24 45.58 41.71 -1.65
C GLU A 24 46.39 40.44 -1.94
N ASN A 25 47.27 40.57 -2.94
CA ASN A 25 48.18 39.55 -3.47
C ASN A 25 49.44 39.45 -2.59
N VAL A 26 49.90 38.22 -2.29
CA VAL A 26 51.34 37.91 -2.20
C VAL A 26 51.55 36.50 -2.76
N GLU A 27 52.22 36.43 -3.92
CA GLU A 27 52.80 35.21 -4.50
C GLU A 27 54.14 34.92 -3.78
N PRO A 28 54.54 33.65 -3.66
CA PRO A 28 55.61 33.24 -4.55
C PRO A 28 55.39 31.86 -5.16
N GLN A 29 55.86 31.75 -6.40
CA GLN A 29 55.90 30.56 -7.23
C GLN A 29 56.80 29.49 -6.63
N ILE A 30 56.29 28.26 -6.56
CA ILE A 30 57.11 27.05 -6.62
C ILE A 30 56.45 26.08 -7.59
N GLU A 31 57.17 25.83 -8.66
CA GLU A 31 56.94 24.89 -9.74
C GLU A 31 57.09 23.45 -9.23
N SER A 32 56.04 22.63 -9.30
CA SER A 32 56.20 21.16 -9.31
C SER A 32 54.99 20.43 -9.90
N LYS A 33 55.21 19.91 -11.11
CA LYS A 33 54.81 18.61 -11.68
C LYS A 33 53.36 18.12 -11.55
N ASP A 34 52.79 17.87 -12.73
CA ASP A 34 51.78 16.88 -13.09
C ASP A 34 51.39 15.88 -11.99
N GLU A 35 50.11 15.92 -11.61
CA GLU A 35 49.23 14.75 -11.64
C GLU A 35 47.78 15.25 -11.54
N THR A 36 47.09 15.27 -12.68
CA THR A 36 45.64 15.43 -12.72
C THR A 36 44.99 14.20 -12.10
N VAL A 37 44.73 14.28 -10.80
CA VAL A 37 43.81 13.36 -10.12
C VAL A 37 42.42 13.63 -10.70
N ILE A 38 42.02 12.80 -11.65
CA ILE A 38 40.62 12.69 -12.07
C ILE A 38 39.87 12.13 -10.86
N GLU A 39 39.34 13.03 -10.04
CA GLU A 39 38.36 12.70 -9.02
C GLU A 39 37.12 12.20 -9.77
N LYS A 40 37.06 10.89 -9.98
CA LYS A 40 35.83 10.22 -10.42
C LYS A 40 34.82 10.44 -9.32
N THR A 41 33.98 11.45 -9.49
CA THR A 41 32.70 11.57 -8.78
C THR A 41 31.92 10.30 -9.07
N ILE A 42 31.97 9.33 -8.15
CA ILE A 42 31.13 8.13 -8.21
C ILE A 42 29.72 8.62 -7.91
N GLU A 43 28.99 8.93 -8.98
CA GLU A 43 27.57 9.21 -8.95
C GLU A 43 26.86 7.98 -8.35
N HIS A 44 26.56 8.03 -7.05
CA HIS A 44 25.82 6.99 -6.34
C HIS A 44 24.38 7.01 -6.85
N LYS A 45 24.14 6.32 -7.96
CA LYS A 45 22.81 6.12 -8.51
C LYS A 45 22.00 5.37 -7.46
N GLN A 46 20.94 6.00 -6.95
CA GLN A 46 20.03 5.38 -5.99
C GLN A 46 19.50 4.06 -6.59
N PRO A 47 19.44 2.97 -5.80
CA PRO A 47 19.00 1.68 -6.31
C PRO A 47 17.56 1.79 -6.82
N GLU A 48 17.33 1.25 -8.02
CA GLU A 48 16.03 1.26 -8.66
C GLU A 48 15.03 0.45 -7.81
N LYS A 49 13.85 1.04 -7.59
CA LYS A 49 12.76 0.42 -6.83
C LYS A 49 11.81 -0.27 -7.80
N PHE A 50 11.47 -1.52 -7.52
CA PHE A 50 10.58 -2.33 -8.33
C PHE A 50 9.30 -2.68 -7.57
N GLY A 51 8.19 -2.80 -8.29
CA GLY A 51 6.97 -3.41 -7.78
C GLY A 51 7.02 -4.93 -7.86
N ILE A 52 6.18 -5.59 -7.07
CA ILE A 52 5.96 -7.03 -7.12
C ILE A 52 4.65 -7.34 -7.86
N SER A 53 4.65 -8.37 -8.70
CA SER A 53 3.45 -8.92 -9.34
C SER A 53 3.06 -10.24 -8.69
N GLY A 54 1.83 -10.31 -8.18
CA GLY A 54 1.29 -11.47 -7.49
C GLY A 54 1.24 -11.27 -5.98
N GLU A 55 0.83 -12.30 -5.26
CA GLU A 55 0.53 -12.26 -3.84
C GLU A 55 1.00 -13.51 -3.12
N GLY A 56 1.30 -13.38 -1.82
CA GLY A 56 1.71 -14.51 -0.99
C GLY A 56 3.02 -15.14 -1.48
N ILE A 57 3.86 -14.39 -2.19
CA ILE A 57 5.12 -14.89 -2.75
C ILE A 57 6.07 -15.09 -1.60
N GLU A 58 6.25 -16.35 -1.21
CA GLU A 58 7.09 -16.71 -0.08
C GLU A 58 8.55 -16.38 -0.33
N LEU A 59 9.17 -15.72 0.64
CA LEU A 59 10.59 -15.42 0.62
C LEU A 59 11.38 -16.69 0.94
N ARG A 60 12.48 -16.94 0.21
CA ARG A 60 13.35 -18.10 0.43
C ARG A 60 14.76 -17.70 0.87
N LYS A 61 15.43 -18.61 1.58
CA LYS A 61 16.82 -18.40 2.03
C LYS A 61 17.84 -18.45 0.89
N GLY A 62 17.50 -19.08 -0.24
CA GLY A 62 18.37 -19.18 -1.43
C GLY A 62 17.58 -19.27 -2.74
N PRO A 63 18.28 -19.22 -3.89
CA PRO A 63 17.67 -19.23 -5.21
C PRO A 63 17.18 -20.64 -5.58
N GLY A 64 15.86 -20.85 -5.54
CA GLY A 64 15.24 -22.12 -5.93
C GLY A 64 14.19 -22.62 -4.95
N THR A 65 13.34 -23.53 -5.43
CA THR A 65 12.26 -24.12 -4.62
C THR A 65 12.75 -25.09 -3.54
N ASN A 66 13.99 -25.58 -3.65
CA ASN A 66 14.60 -26.51 -2.69
C ASN A 66 15.16 -25.79 -1.45
N TYR A 67 15.28 -24.46 -1.50
CA TYR A 67 15.69 -23.69 -0.34
C TYR A 67 14.52 -23.47 0.61
N GLU A 68 14.84 -23.53 1.90
CA GLU A 68 13.89 -23.24 2.97
C GLU A 68 13.25 -21.86 2.80
N LYS A 69 11.99 -21.78 3.24
CA LYS A 69 11.25 -20.53 3.33
C LYS A 69 11.77 -19.70 4.51
N VAL A 70 11.74 -18.39 4.38
CA VAL A 70 12.04 -17.46 5.47
C VAL A 70 10.87 -17.49 6.45
N VAL A 71 11.14 -17.69 7.74
CA VAL A 71 10.11 -17.69 8.79
C VAL A 71 9.85 -16.25 9.21
N ASN A 72 8.57 -15.88 9.32
CA ASN A 72 8.15 -14.65 9.97
C ASN A 72 8.08 -14.90 11.48
N THR A 73 9.22 -14.77 12.16
CA THR A 73 9.37 -15.11 13.58
C THR A 73 8.36 -14.38 14.45
N LYS A 74 8.18 -13.07 14.27
CA LYS A 74 7.27 -12.25 15.07
C LYS A 74 5.83 -12.74 14.97
N THR A 75 5.32 -12.98 13.77
CA THR A 75 3.95 -13.49 13.59
C THR A 75 3.82 -14.93 14.06
N SER A 76 4.86 -15.75 13.88
CA SER A 76 4.84 -17.15 14.31
C SER A 76 4.74 -17.29 15.82
N GLU A 77 5.47 -16.46 16.56
CA GLU A 77 5.44 -16.39 18.03
C GLU A 77 4.06 -15.99 18.54
N ILE A 78 3.46 -14.94 17.96
CA ILE A 78 2.13 -14.45 18.34
C ILE A 78 1.06 -15.51 18.07
N LEU A 79 1.11 -16.17 16.91
CA LEU A 79 0.09 -17.14 16.50
C LEU A 79 0.37 -18.58 16.97
N LYS A 80 1.51 -18.83 17.63
CA LYS A 80 1.96 -20.16 18.06
C LYS A 80 1.93 -21.21 16.94
N LYS A 81 2.21 -20.79 15.71
CA LYS A 81 2.31 -21.64 14.51
C LYS A 81 3.37 -21.08 13.57
N THR A 82 4.04 -21.92 12.80
CA THR A 82 5.02 -21.45 11.82
C THR A 82 4.32 -20.67 10.70
N ILE A 83 4.62 -19.38 10.62
CA ILE A 83 4.21 -18.49 9.54
C ILE A 83 5.43 -18.12 8.73
N TYR A 84 5.35 -18.26 7.41
CA TYR A 84 6.42 -17.87 6.49
C TYR A 84 6.28 -16.41 6.09
N ALA A 85 7.43 -15.76 5.90
CA ALA A 85 7.48 -14.41 5.34
C ALA A 85 7.17 -14.48 3.84
N ASN A 86 6.33 -13.57 3.39
CA ASN A 86 5.99 -13.41 1.99
C ASN A 86 6.07 -11.93 1.60
N VAL A 87 6.02 -11.70 0.30
CA VAL A 87 5.77 -10.40 -0.30
C VAL A 87 4.60 -10.53 -1.26
N ASP A 88 3.95 -9.41 -1.50
CA ASP A 88 2.87 -9.28 -2.45
C ASP A 88 3.01 -7.94 -3.17
N TYR A 89 2.05 -7.64 -4.03
CA TYR A 89 2.06 -6.42 -4.82
C TYR A 89 1.98 -5.11 -4.01
N THR A 90 1.75 -5.16 -2.70
CA THR A 90 1.69 -3.97 -1.84
C THR A 90 3.07 -3.43 -1.46
N VAL A 91 4.16 -4.14 -1.78
CA VAL A 91 5.53 -3.71 -1.44
C VAL A 91 6.31 -3.18 -2.64
N LYS A 92 7.22 -2.24 -2.38
CA LYS A 92 8.34 -1.94 -3.29
C LYS A 92 9.61 -2.60 -2.76
N VAL A 93 10.42 -3.08 -3.69
CA VAL A 93 11.65 -3.79 -3.39
C VAL A 93 12.81 -3.22 -4.17
N ILE A 94 14.01 -3.40 -3.65
CA ILE A 94 15.23 -3.33 -4.46
C ILE A 94 15.71 -4.74 -4.75
N GLU A 95 16.23 -4.95 -5.95
CA GLU A 95 16.93 -6.19 -6.31
C GLU A 95 18.39 -6.08 -5.83
N ILE A 96 18.78 -6.96 -4.91
CA ILE A 96 20.13 -6.97 -4.32
C ILE A 96 21.07 -7.84 -5.17
N GLU A 97 20.55 -8.97 -5.65
CA GLU A 97 21.34 -10.01 -6.32
C GLU A 97 20.43 -10.85 -7.23
N THR A 98 21.00 -11.46 -8.26
CA THR A 98 20.30 -12.39 -9.16
C THR A 98 21.09 -13.67 -9.34
N ASP A 99 20.39 -14.81 -9.38
CA ASP A 99 20.95 -16.12 -9.73
C ASP A 99 19.93 -16.85 -10.62
N GLY A 100 20.26 -16.94 -11.92
CA GLY A 100 19.39 -17.54 -12.93
C GLY A 100 18.01 -16.86 -13.00
N SER A 101 16.95 -17.63 -12.70
CA SER A 101 15.55 -17.16 -12.71
C SER A 101 15.07 -16.65 -11.36
N TRP A 102 15.98 -16.40 -10.42
CA TRP A 102 15.72 -15.94 -9.07
C TRP A 102 16.42 -14.63 -8.76
N SER A 103 15.74 -13.83 -7.95
CA SER A 103 16.23 -12.54 -7.50
C SER A 103 16.13 -12.46 -5.98
N LYS A 104 17.21 -12.02 -5.34
CA LYS A 104 17.22 -11.65 -3.93
C LYS A 104 16.72 -10.22 -3.83
N ILE A 105 15.64 -10.04 -3.08
CA ILE A 105 15.00 -8.75 -2.90
C ILE A 105 15.10 -8.29 -1.45
N LYS A 106 15.08 -6.98 -1.25
CA LYS A 106 14.81 -6.35 0.05
C LYS A 106 13.64 -5.41 -0.08
N VAL A 107 12.65 -5.55 0.80
CA VAL A 107 11.53 -4.62 0.88
C VAL A 107 12.06 -3.26 1.34
N VAL A 108 11.73 -2.22 0.58
CA VAL A 108 12.05 -0.83 0.92
C VAL A 108 10.81 -0.02 1.25
N GLU A 109 9.64 -0.44 0.75
CA GLU A 109 8.34 0.16 1.10
C GLU A 109 7.28 -0.93 1.24
N PRO A 110 6.37 -0.81 2.23
CA PRO A 110 6.37 0.21 3.28
C PRO A 110 7.45 -0.07 4.34
N SER A 111 7.89 0.97 5.07
CA SER A 111 9.04 0.89 5.98
C SER A 111 8.86 -0.12 7.12
N TYR A 112 7.63 -0.38 7.57
CA TYR A 112 7.33 -1.37 8.61
C TYR A 112 7.56 -2.82 8.15
N LEU A 113 7.74 -3.06 6.85
CA LEU A 113 8.15 -4.34 6.27
C LEU A 113 9.62 -4.36 5.81
N SER A 114 10.39 -3.31 6.07
CA SER A 114 11.77 -3.15 5.55
C SER A 114 12.78 -4.20 6.03
N ASN A 115 12.43 -4.96 7.07
CA ASN A 115 13.20 -6.11 7.54
C ASN A 115 13.00 -7.37 6.70
N ARG A 116 12.06 -7.38 5.74
CA ARG A 116 11.81 -8.51 4.86
C ARG A 116 12.82 -8.55 3.72
N GLN A 117 13.57 -9.65 3.67
CA GLN A 117 14.54 -9.94 2.62
C GLN A 117 14.51 -11.44 2.30
N GLY A 118 14.69 -11.78 1.03
CA GLY A 118 14.81 -13.17 0.60
C GLY A 118 14.80 -13.31 -0.92
N TRP A 119 14.89 -14.55 -1.37
CA TRP A 119 14.85 -14.91 -2.78
C TRP A 119 13.42 -15.17 -3.25
N ILE A 120 13.09 -14.64 -4.42
CA ILE A 120 11.83 -14.89 -5.14
C ILE A 120 12.12 -15.17 -6.62
N PRO A 121 11.22 -15.83 -7.36
CA PRO A 121 11.37 -15.93 -8.81
C PRO A 121 11.34 -14.55 -9.46
N THR A 122 12.33 -14.24 -10.31
CA THR A 122 12.51 -12.91 -10.95
C THR A 122 11.28 -12.47 -11.75
N LYS A 123 10.48 -13.43 -12.26
CA LYS A 123 9.23 -13.15 -12.98
C LYS A 123 8.20 -12.36 -12.15
N HIS A 124 8.34 -12.33 -10.82
CA HIS A 124 7.48 -11.56 -9.94
C HIS A 124 7.94 -10.10 -9.75
N ILE A 125 9.10 -9.72 -10.28
CA ILE A 125 9.61 -8.35 -10.20
C ILE A 125 9.22 -7.59 -11.47
N ILE A 126 8.54 -6.45 -11.29
CA ILE A 126 8.12 -5.60 -12.40
C ILE A 126 9.31 -4.70 -12.81
N LYS A 127 10.22 -5.24 -13.62
CA LYS A 127 11.44 -4.53 -14.09
C LYS A 127 11.22 -3.56 -15.24
N LYS A 128 10.08 -3.66 -15.92
CA LYS A 128 9.63 -2.75 -16.99
C LYS A 128 8.14 -2.55 -16.81
N GLU A 129 7.61 -1.39 -17.17
CA GLU A 129 6.17 -1.16 -17.28
C GLU A 129 5.58 -2.08 -18.35
N LYS A 130 5.37 -3.34 -17.99
CA LYS A 130 4.55 -4.25 -18.77
C LYS A 130 3.13 -3.86 -18.40
N MET A 131 2.38 -3.29 -19.36
CA MET A 131 0.95 -3.07 -19.15
C MET A 131 0.33 -4.39 -18.69
N GLU A 132 -0.16 -4.41 -17.45
CA GLU A 132 -0.84 -5.59 -16.94
C GLU A 132 -2.13 -5.76 -17.77
N LYS A 133 -2.30 -6.93 -18.38
CA LYS A 133 -3.56 -7.26 -19.04
C LYS A 133 -4.57 -7.60 -17.96
N LEU A 134 -5.22 -6.56 -17.46
CA LEU A 134 -6.30 -6.69 -16.49
C LEU A 134 -7.46 -7.47 -17.11
N LYS A 135 -7.94 -8.46 -16.38
CA LYS A 135 -9.09 -9.27 -16.78
C LYS A 135 -10.43 -8.70 -16.33
N ILE A 136 -10.43 -7.73 -15.39
CA ILE A 136 -11.61 -6.90 -15.09
C ILE A 136 -11.55 -5.66 -15.99
N PRO A 137 -12.39 -5.53 -17.05
CA PRO A 137 -12.26 -4.45 -18.03
C PRO A 137 -12.41 -3.04 -17.44
N LEU A 138 -13.22 -2.88 -16.40
CA LEU A 138 -13.42 -1.57 -15.79
C LEU A 138 -12.16 -1.05 -15.07
N TYR A 139 -11.22 -1.93 -14.70
CA TYR A 139 -9.99 -1.52 -14.00
C TYR A 139 -9.02 -0.76 -14.91
N SER A 140 -9.11 -0.91 -16.23
CA SER A 140 -8.32 -0.09 -17.19
C SER A 140 -8.99 1.24 -17.54
N LYS A 141 -10.10 1.57 -16.87
CA LYS A 141 -10.89 2.78 -17.10
C LYS A 141 -11.14 3.50 -15.77
N VAL A 142 -10.07 3.99 -15.15
CA VAL A 142 -10.08 4.43 -13.75
C VAL A 142 -11.16 5.49 -13.44
N ASP A 143 -11.42 6.44 -14.34
CA ASP A 143 -12.46 7.45 -14.11
C ASP A 143 -13.88 6.88 -14.23
N GLU A 144 -14.12 5.94 -15.16
CA GLU A 144 -15.38 5.20 -15.24
C GLU A 144 -15.57 4.33 -13.97
N LEU A 145 -14.53 3.61 -13.55
CA LEU A 145 -14.53 2.82 -12.32
C LEU A 145 -14.93 3.65 -11.10
N ARG A 146 -14.29 4.82 -10.94
CA ARG A 146 -14.59 5.74 -9.83
C ARG A 146 -16.03 6.23 -9.88
N THR A 147 -16.52 6.57 -11.06
CA THR A 147 -17.90 7.05 -11.27
C THR A 147 -18.92 5.95 -10.96
N GLU A 148 -18.70 4.72 -11.42
CA GLU A 148 -19.62 3.60 -11.17
C GLU A 148 -19.66 3.20 -9.70
N LEU A 149 -18.51 3.13 -9.02
CA LEU A 149 -18.46 2.76 -7.61
C LEU A 149 -19.05 3.84 -6.69
N SER A 150 -18.94 5.12 -7.06
CA SER A 150 -19.54 6.24 -6.29
C SER A 150 -21.07 6.16 -6.21
N LYS A 151 -21.72 5.44 -7.14
CA LYS A 151 -23.18 5.22 -7.14
C LYS A 151 -23.65 4.23 -6.07
N ASN A 152 -22.72 3.54 -5.37
CA ASN A 152 -23.08 2.47 -4.44
C ASN A 152 -23.59 2.96 -3.08
N GLY A 153 -23.49 4.27 -2.82
CA GLY A 153 -24.16 4.93 -1.70
C GLY A 153 -23.31 5.11 -0.45
N ILE A 154 -21.97 5.03 -0.57
CA ILE A 154 -21.03 5.26 0.54
C ILE A 154 -20.05 6.41 0.26
N GLY A 155 -20.49 7.41 -0.52
CA GLY A 155 -19.71 8.59 -0.86
C GLY A 155 -19.11 8.54 -2.27
N GLU A 156 -18.44 9.64 -2.63
CA GLU A 156 -17.82 9.83 -3.95
C GLU A 156 -16.32 9.58 -3.88
N LEU A 157 -15.78 8.86 -4.87
CA LEU A 157 -14.36 8.58 -4.99
C LEU A 157 -13.60 9.83 -5.47
N GLY A 158 -12.68 10.29 -4.62
CA GLY A 158 -11.81 11.43 -4.92
C GLY A 158 -10.90 11.21 -6.13
N SER A 159 -10.19 12.25 -6.56
CA SER A 159 -9.28 12.19 -7.72
C SER A 159 -8.28 11.03 -7.65
N TRP A 160 -7.95 10.44 -8.80
CA TRP A 160 -6.87 9.47 -8.94
C TRP A 160 -5.51 10.14 -8.75
N LYS A 161 -4.80 9.80 -7.67
CA LYS A 161 -3.57 10.45 -7.22
C LYS A 161 -2.43 9.45 -7.15
N LYS A 162 -1.19 9.93 -7.19
CA LYS A 162 0.02 9.12 -7.03
C LYS A 162 0.71 9.47 -5.71
N ASP A 163 1.15 8.45 -4.97
CA ASP A 163 2.07 8.56 -3.84
C ASP A 163 3.30 7.65 -4.03
N GLU A 164 4.01 7.37 -2.94
CA GLU A 164 5.18 6.49 -2.93
C GLU A 164 4.81 5.02 -3.24
N LEU A 165 3.62 4.58 -2.81
CA LEU A 165 3.17 3.20 -2.92
C LEU A 165 2.53 2.88 -4.29
N GLY A 166 1.89 3.88 -4.90
CA GLY A 166 1.30 3.72 -6.23
C GLY A 166 0.30 4.82 -6.57
N TRP A 167 -0.70 4.44 -7.35
CA TRP A 167 -1.84 5.26 -7.66
C TRP A 167 -3.04 4.84 -6.80
N TYR A 168 -3.84 5.80 -6.36
CA TYR A 168 -4.94 5.53 -5.46
C TYR A 168 -6.09 6.55 -5.60
N SER A 169 -7.26 6.14 -5.13
CA SER A 169 -8.45 6.97 -4.90
C SER A 169 -9.25 6.35 -3.76
N PHE A 170 -9.88 7.16 -2.92
CA PHE A 170 -10.72 6.69 -1.83
C PHE A 170 -11.91 7.62 -1.62
N THR A 171 -12.93 7.12 -0.93
CA THR A 171 -14.04 7.95 -0.41
C THR A 171 -13.70 8.45 0.98
N ASP A 172 -14.28 9.58 1.38
CA ASP A 172 -14.39 9.87 2.81
C ASP A 172 -15.14 8.75 3.54
N TYR A 173 -14.96 8.67 4.86
CA TYR A 173 -15.66 7.69 5.68
C TYR A 173 -17.16 7.98 5.71
N HIS A 174 -17.96 7.08 5.15
CA HIS A 174 -19.40 7.08 5.33
C HIS A 174 -19.73 6.59 6.74
N SER A 175 -20.02 7.52 7.64
CA SER A 175 -20.36 7.22 9.04
C SER A 175 -21.84 6.85 9.19
N PHE A 176 -22.13 5.83 9.99
CA PHE A 176 -23.49 5.34 10.23
C PHE A 176 -23.65 4.75 11.63
N GLY A 177 -24.90 4.59 12.08
CA GLY A 177 -25.20 4.07 13.41
C GLY A 177 -25.03 5.09 14.52
N ASN A 178 -25.02 4.65 15.77
CA ASN A 178 -24.95 5.52 16.94
C ASN A 178 -23.50 5.80 17.36
N SER A 179 -23.21 7.05 17.77
CA SER A 179 -21.91 7.49 18.29
C SER A 179 -21.63 7.07 19.74
N SER A 180 -22.60 6.46 20.44
CA SER A 180 -22.47 5.94 21.82
C SER A 180 -21.50 4.75 21.99
N SER A 181 -20.54 4.56 21.09
CA SER A 181 -19.51 3.53 21.23
C SER A 181 -18.52 3.85 22.35
N VAL A 182 -17.76 2.84 22.78
CA VAL A 182 -16.71 2.97 23.82
C VAL A 182 -15.69 4.06 23.50
N ASN A 183 -15.49 4.37 22.22
CA ASN A 183 -14.56 5.40 21.74
C ASN A 183 -15.25 6.68 21.24
N GLY A 184 -16.58 6.80 21.35
CA GLY A 184 -17.35 7.96 20.87
C GLY A 184 -17.46 8.09 19.35
N MET A 185 -17.08 7.04 18.59
CA MET A 185 -17.07 7.02 17.13
C MET A 185 -18.20 6.16 16.56
N GLN A 186 -18.82 6.61 15.47
CA GLN A 186 -19.78 5.83 14.70
C GLN A 186 -19.08 4.72 13.91
N ASN A 187 -19.82 3.67 13.55
CA ASN A 187 -19.36 2.74 12.52
C ASN A 187 -19.12 3.50 11.22
N ASN A 188 -18.16 3.05 10.42
CA ASN A 188 -17.90 3.69 9.13
C ASN A 188 -17.44 2.72 8.06
N ILE A 189 -17.72 3.08 6.82
CA ILE A 189 -17.37 2.29 5.64
C ILE A 189 -16.79 3.21 4.55
N ALA A 190 -15.81 2.73 3.79
CA ALA A 190 -15.19 3.49 2.71
C ALA A 190 -14.70 2.59 1.57
N TYR A 191 -14.60 3.17 0.37
CA TYR A 191 -13.87 2.55 -0.74
C TYR A 191 -12.42 3.00 -0.77
N TYR A 192 -11.55 2.10 -1.22
CA TYR A 192 -10.20 2.38 -1.67
C TYR A 192 -10.00 1.68 -3.03
N ILE A 193 -9.48 2.41 -3.99
CA ILE A 193 -9.00 1.89 -5.27
C ILE A 193 -7.49 2.08 -5.27
N ASN A 194 -6.75 1.03 -5.59
CA ASN A 194 -5.28 1.09 -5.71
C ASN A 194 -4.85 0.58 -7.09
N GLY A 195 -3.78 1.16 -7.62
CA GLY A 195 -3.23 0.86 -8.93
C GLY A 195 -1.72 1.00 -8.93
N ARG A 196 -1.04 0.13 -9.66
CA ARG A 196 0.43 0.17 -9.78
C ARG A 196 0.88 1.07 -10.91
N GLN A 197 -0.01 1.30 -11.89
CA GLN A 197 0.22 2.10 -13.08
C GLN A 197 -0.78 3.23 -13.16
N LYS A 198 -0.42 4.29 -13.87
CA LYS A 198 -1.26 5.49 -13.98
C LYS A 198 -2.64 5.20 -14.53
N ASP A 199 -2.70 4.35 -15.55
CA ASP A 199 -3.91 4.17 -16.34
C ASP A 199 -4.76 2.98 -15.87
N ASN A 200 -4.33 2.29 -14.79
CA ASN A 200 -4.89 1.01 -14.39
C ASN A 200 -5.06 0.92 -12.86
N ALA A 201 -6.26 0.53 -12.43
CA ALA A 201 -6.49 -0.01 -11.09
C ALA A 201 -6.11 -1.51 -11.05
N ASN A 202 -5.76 -1.99 -9.87
CA ASN A 202 -5.44 -3.39 -9.61
C ASN A 202 -6.27 -3.97 -8.46
N GLU A 203 -6.80 -3.09 -7.61
CA GLU A 203 -7.51 -3.44 -6.39
C GLU A 203 -8.68 -2.49 -6.17
N VAL A 204 -9.85 -3.04 -5.85
CA VAL A 204 -10.94 -2.32 -5.21
C VAL A 204 -11.17 -2.95 -3.83
N LYS A 205 -11.13 -2.13 -2.79
CA LYS A 205 -11.28 -2.51 -1.39
C LYS A 205 -12.43 -1.75 -0.75
N ILE A 206 -13.26 -2.48 0.00
CA ILE A 206 -14.26 -1.93 0.92
C ILE A 206 -13.73 -2.15 2.33
N VAL A 207 -13.59 -1.08 3.10
CA VAL A 207 -13.15 -1.14 4.50
C VAL A 207 -14.34 -0.77 5.38
N LEU A 208 -14.79 -1.69 6.23
CA LEU A 208 -15.80 -1.46 7.26
C LEU A 208 -15.13 -1.49 8.64
N ASN A 209 -15.29 -0.41 9.39
CA ASN A 209 -14.91 -0.33 10.81
C ASN A 209 -16.15 -0.45 11.70
N ILE A 210 -16.17 -1.47 12.55
CA ILE A 210 -17.22 -1.66 13.57
C ILE A 210 -16.70 -1.06 14.87
N ASN A 211 -17.07 0.18 15.13
CA ASN A 211 -16.75 0.92 16.36
C ASN A 211 -17.74 0.63 17.49
N ASN A 212 -18.97 0.21 17.17
CA ASN A 212 -20.02 -0.15 18.12
C ASN A 212 -20.43 -1.62 17.92
N ASP A 213 -19.94 -2.51 18.77
CA ASP A 213 -20.15 -3.96 18.66
C ASP A 213 -21.63 -4.37 18.70
N ASN A 214 -22.48 -3.58 19.36
CA ASN A 214 -23.93 -3.81 19.43
C ASN A 214 -24.61 -3.67 18.05
N GLU A 215 -23.95 -3.01 17.11
CA GLU A 215 -24.43 -2.79 15.74
C GLU A 215 -23.73 -3.70 14.72
N SER A 216 -22.91 -4.67 15.16
CA SER A 216 -22.14 -5.54 14.26
C SER A 216 -22.99 -6.19 13.17
N LYS A 217 -24.19 -6.65 13.52
CA LYS A 217 -25.11 -7.29 12.55
C LYS A 217 -25.50 -6.31 11.43
N THR A 218 -25.97 -5.12 11.80
CA THR A 218 -26.37 -4.08 10.84
C THR A 218 -25.18 -3.58 10.01
N ALA A 219 -24.00 -3.48 10.61
CA ALA A 219 -22.77 -3.11 9.91
C ALA A 219 -22.40 -4.15 8.84
N LEU A 220 -22.49 -5.44 9.15
CA LEU A 220 -22.21 -6.53 8.19
C LEU A 220 -23.29 -6.67 7.12
N GLU A 221 -24.56 -6.37 7.43
CA GLU A 221 -25.64 -6.27 6.44
C GLU A 221 -25.36 -5.14 5.42
N LEU A 222 -24.85 -4.00 5.89
CA LEU A 222 -24.41 -2.90 5.02
C LEU A 222 -23.21 -3.32 4.18
N LEU A 223 -22.16 -3.91 4.77
CA LEU A 223 -21.01 -4.43 4.02
C LEU A 223 -21.45 -5.42 2.94
N ASN A 224 -22.37 -6.34 3.24
CA ASN A 224 -22.89 -7.30 2.26
C ASN A 224 -23.61 -6.59 1.11
N THR A 225 -24.45 -5.59 1.42
CA THR A 225 -25.17 -4.81 0.41
C THR A 225 -24.20 -4.04 -0.50
N ILE A 226 -23.21 -3.36 0.08
CA ILE A 226 -22.20 -2.64 -0.69
C ILE A 226 -21.32 -3.61 -1.49
N SER A 227 -21.00 -4.78 -0.95
CA SER A 227 -20.25 -5.84 -1.67
C SER A 227 -21.01 -6.30 -2.92
N GLN A 228 -22.32 -6.57 -2.79
CA GLN A 228 -23.16 -6.97 -3.92
C GLN A 228 -23.23 -5.88 -5.00
N LYS A 229 -23.43 -4.63 -4.59
CA LYS A 229 -23.44 -3.49 -5.52
C LYS A 229 -22.09 -3.34 -6.22
N THR A 230 -20.98 -3.42 -5.48
CA THR A 230 -19.61 -3.31 -6.01
C THR A 230 -19.35 -4.38 -7.06
N ILE A 231 -19.59 -5.64 -6.72
CA ILE A 231 -19.37 -6.78 -7.62
C ILE A 231 -20.22 -6.62 -8.90
N LYS A 232 -21.47 -6.17 -8.76
CA LYS A 232 -22.33 -5.84 -9.91
C LYS A 232 -21.80 -4.68 -10.75
N SER A 233 -21.31 -3.60 -10.14
CA SER A 233 -20.71 -2.46 -10.86
C SER A 233 -19.45 -2.86 -11.64
N LEU A 234 -18.75 -3.90 -11.20
CA LEU A 234 -17.59 -4.48 -11.90
C LEU A 234 -17.98 -5.49 -12.99
N ASP A 235 -19.28 -5.69 -13.25
CA ASP A 235 -19.83 -6.70 -14.15
C ASP A 235 -19.36 -8.13 -13.80
N LEU A 236 -19.31 -8.42 -12.50
CA LEU A 236 -18.94 -9.72 -11.96
C LEU A 236 -20.14 -10.41 -11.30
N GLU A 237 -20.09 -11.74 -11.24
CA GLU A 237 -21.03 -12.53 -10.44
C GLU A 237 -20.54 -12.65 -8.99
N MET A 238 -21.45 -12.51 -8.03
CA MET A 238 -21.18 -12.72 -6.61
C MET A 238 -20.82 -14.20 -6.37
N PRO A 239 -19.63 -14.52 -5.83
CA PRO A 239 -19.26 -15.89 -5.53
C PRO A 239 -20.25 -16.57 -4.58
N LYS A 240 -20.60 -17.83 -4.87
CA LYS A 240 -21.53 -18.61 -4.04
C LYS A 240 -20.98 -18.72 -2.61
N GLY A 241 -21.79 -18.26 -1.65
CA GLY A 241 -21.46 -18.29 -0.23
C GLY A 241 -20.80 -17.03 0.32
N LEU A 242 -20.34 -16.09 -0.52
CA LEU A 242 -19.73 -14.84 -0.04
C LEU A 242 -20.67 -14.04 0.86
N SER A 243 -21.92 -13.84 0.43
CA SER A 243 -22.95 -13.14 1.23
C SER A 243 -23.12 -13.78 2.61
N GLN A 244 -23.22 -15.11 2.67
CA GLN A 244 -23.37 -15.83 3.92
C GLN A 244 -22.13 -15.73 4.80
N ASN A 245 -20.93 -15.75 4.21
CA ASN A 245 -19.67 -15.61 4.94
C ASN A 245 -19.51 -14.21 5.56
N ILE A 246 -19.91 -13.15 4.84
CA ILE A 246 -19.96 -11.78 5.39
C ILE A 246 -20.88 -11.74 6.61
N LEU A 247 -22.13 -12.20 6.45
CA LEU A 247 -23.14 -12.14 7.52
C LEU A 247 -22.79 -13.03 8.74
N ASN A 248 -22.07 -14.13 8.51
CA ASN A 248 -21.63 -15.05 9.56
C ASN A 248 -20.21 -14.75 10.09
N GLN A 249 -19.62 -13.61 9.71
CA GLN A 249 -18.29 -13.21 10.19
C GLN A 249 -17.21 -14.28 9.94
N LYS A 250 -17.23 -14.88 8.75
CA LYS A 250 -16.31 -15.95 8.38
C LYS A 250 -15.37 -15.46 7.27
N PRO A 251 -14.11 -15.09 7.60
CA PRO A 251 -13.12 -14.76 6.59
C PRO A 251 -12.97 -15.88 5.56
N ASN A 252 -12.79 -15.50 4.31
CA ASN A 252 -12.75 -16.44 3.20
C ASN A 252 -12.10 -15.81 1.97
N GLU A 253 -11.77 -16.65 1.00
CA GLU A 253 -11.24 -16.23 -0.29
C GLU A 253 -11.97 -16.98 -1.41
N PHE A 254 -12.18 -16.30 -2.53
CA PHE A 254 -12.68 -16.87 -3.78
C PHE A 254 -11.76 -16.44 -4.91
N GLU A 255 -11.47 -17.36 -5.82
CA GLU A 255 -10.55 -17.09 -6.93
C GLU A 255 -11.02 -17.85 -8.17
N ASN A 256 -10.91 -17.22 -9.33
CA ASN A 256 -11.09 -17.83 -10.63
C ASN A 256 -10.05 -17.27 -11.60
N ASP A 257 -10.14 -17.55 -12.90
CA ASP A 257 -9.15 -17.07 -13.86
C ASP A 257 -9.15 -15.55 -14.08
N VAL A 258 -10.23 -14.85 -13.69
CA VAL A 258 -10.43 -13.42 -13.91
C VAL A 258 -9.99 -12.60 -12.68
N TYR A 259 -10.39 -13.04 -11.49
CA TYR A 259 -10.26 -12.24 -10.28
C TYR A 259 -10.03 -13.08 -9.03
N ARG A 260 -9.64 -12.38 -7.95
CA ARG A 260 -9.67 -12.89 -6.57
C ARG A 260 -10.51 -11.95 -5.71
N ILE A 261 -11.36 -12.51 -4.84
CA ILE A 261 -12.09 -11.76 -3.81
C ILE A 261 -11.69 -12.32 -2.44
N SER A 262 -11.15 -11.45 -1.59
CA SER A 262 -10.79 -11.77 -0.21
C SER A 262 -11.74 -11.07 0.75
N LEU A 263 -12.22 -11.79 1.76
CA LEU A 263 -12.92 -11.25 2.92
C LEU A 263 -12.03 -11.50 4.15
N GLU A 264 -11.53 -10.42 4.73
CA GLU A 264 -10.56 -10.45 5.83
C GLU A 264 -11.09 -9.70 7.05
N LEU A 265 -10.71 -10.18 8.23
CA LEU A 265 -10.98 -9.53 9.50
C LEU A 265 -9.66 -9.20 10.18
N ASP A 266 -9.42 -7.91 10.39
CA ASP A 266 -8.37 -7.44 11.29
C ASP A 266 -8.98 -7.21 12.68
N LYS A 267 -8.60 -8.07 13.63
CA LYS A 267 -9.03 -7.96 15.03
C LYS A 267 -8.02 -7.10 15.79
N SER A 268 -8.42 -5.88 16.11
CA SER A 268 -7.61 -4.93 16.87
C SER A 268 -8.42 -4.31 18.02
N LYS A 269 -8.22 -3.02 18.30
CA LYS A 269 -9.11 -2.24 19.17
C LYS A 269 -10.49 -2.02 18.51
N ILE A 270 -10.52 -2.03 17.18
CA ILE A 270 -11.71 -1.89 16.35
C ILE A 270 -11.69 -3.09 15.40
N ASP A 271 -12.81 -3.80 15.29
CA ASP A 271 -12.95 -4.87 14.31
C ASP A 271 -13.11 -4.25 12.92
N THR A 272 -12.13 -4.50 12.05
CA THR A 272 -12.10 -3.97 10.68
C THR A 272 -12.26 -5.11 9.68
N TRP A 273 -13.35 -5.06 8.92
CA TRP A 273 -13.62 -5.98 7.82
C TRP A 273 -13.16 -5.38 6.50
N ASN A 274 -12.37 -6.14 5.74
CA ASN A 274 -11.93 -5.78 4.41
C ASN A 274 -12.53 -6.75 3.40
N LEU A 275 -13.31 -6.24 2.44
CA LEU A 275 -13.62 -6.98 1.22
C LEU A 275 -12.73 -6.43 0.11
N ILE A 276 -11.91 -7.28 -0.50
CA ILE A 276 -10.93 -6.85 -1.48
C ILE A 276 -11.08 -7.64 -2.77
N ILE A 277 -11.13 -6.94 -3.89
CA ILE A 277 -11.30 -7.50 -5.23
C ILE A 277 -10.05 -7.17 -6.04
N TYR A 278 -9.43 -8.18 -6.62
CA TYR A 278 -8.22 -8.08 -7.44
C TYR A 278 -8.51 -8.52 -8.86
N SER A 279 -7.99 -7.78 -9.83
CA SER A 279 -7.84 -8.32 -11.18
C SER A 279 -6.59 -9.20 -11.22
N LYS A 280 -6.71 -10.36 -11.88
CA LYS A 280 -5.56 -11.12 -12.35
C LYS A 280 -5.01 -10.59 -13.66
#